data_AF-A0A1J4PXY2-F1
#
_entry.id   AF-A0A1J4PXY2-F1
#
_cell.length_a   1.000
_cell.length_b   1.000
_cell.length_c   1.000
_cell.angle_alpha   90.00
_cell.angle_beta   90.00
_cell.angle_gamma   90.00
#
_symmetry.space_group_name_H-M   'P 1'
#
loop_
_entity.id
_entity.type
_entity.pdbx_description
1 polymer ?
#
loop_
_entity_poly.entity_id
_entity_poly.type
_entity_poly.pdbx_seq_one_letter_code
_entity_poly.pdbx_strand_id
1 'polypeptide(L)'
;MPRKNLTQYSRTSRRDHARRWKRSKVSAALVGGPLILAVVAGSVFAAGSRHHRPGTQEASAQPTPAGEPNANCALEVPGQPLTADGLATPYELVATDPAQGSCHEANPDQAAFVEAAILTKDGKLSIYNPLVVDKGTRPAARPVRPSVPAGSTVGIWFGFNNANLTLKASGRSDGLGQGKCANGIQNSIFGQFAYCNAPAFFKAAGDLSAAKKLTIPGLGTAKDGLPCPTTRDFSVVDQDGSDNVVTHYLADARGRIVQNNAAGRKALTRTKRLDNRGDRRHRHDGRVRSAKANALTDLANGSDNLLLTQFMDPALGCKPFTAPNQSSDGRATSALALDELSAAANQQEPIALIPQNDPMTLVDGRVSVEKTNAYRTGVNMPALGADGDGDGASYCRTLFGDPAGIQRVFKDKAIFEAAPSPDPGTAPNLFAFLAARANGTFSDLGCGTLLDVSNPVTLTANRDGLVTDAVLVPLGQTPPSAGPTDSTSPSASPTPSAGASDTPAVSATSATPTTQASAASSSMAKPSPRTQRHSN
;
A
#
# COMPACT_ATOMS: atom_id res chain seq x y z
N MET A 1 -46.19 8.58 5.00
CA MET A 1 -45.12 9.04 4.08
C MET A 1 -43.85 8.22 4.34
N PRO A 2 -43.42 7.33 3.44
CA PRO A 2 -42.25 6.50 3.67
C PRO A 2 -40.98 7.05 3.00
N ARG A 3 -39.86 6.87 3.70
CA ARG A 3 -38.48 7.19 3.31
C ARG A 3 -38.05 6.34 2.10
N LYS A 4 -37.45 6.98 1.09
CA LYS A 4 -36.86 6.31 -0.08
C LYS A 4 -35.46 5.80 0.26
N ASN A 5 -35.29 4.48 0.17
CA ASN A 5 -34.00 3.78 0.14
C ASN A 5 -33.23 4.13 -1.13
N LEU A 6 -31.93 4.41 -0.98
CA LEU A 6 -30.97 4.60 -2.06
C LEU A 6 -29.80 3.63 -1.88
N THR A 7 -29.93 2.39 -2.34
CA THR A 7 -28.75 1.55 -2.64
C THR A 7 -29.13 0.32 -3.45
N GLN A 8 -28.89 0.38 -4.76
CA GLN A 8 -28.61 -0.81 -5.58
C GLN A 8 -27.80 -0.36 -6.80
N TYR A 9 -26.47 -0.42 -6.69
CA TYR A 9 -25.58 -0.32 -7.84
C TYR A 9 -25.37 -1.72 -8.45
N SER A 10 -25.38 -1.77 -9.78
CA SER A 10 -25.59 -2.96 -10.61
C SER A 10 -24.49 -4.01 -10.53
N ARG A 11 -24.89 -5.25 -10.23
CA ARG A 11 -24.09 -6.50 -10.09
C ARG A 11 -23.47 -7.07 -11.39
N THR A 12 -23.50 -6.36 -12.51
CA THR A 12 -23.25 -6.96 -13.83
C THR A 12 -21.93 -6.55 -14.50
N SER A 13 -21.12 -5.67 -13.90
CA SER A 13 -19.81 -5.27 -14.48
C SER A 13 -18.60 -5.99 -13.87
N ARG A 14 -18.72 -6.63 -12.70
CA ARG A 14 -17.61 -7.36 -12.04
C ARG A 14 -17.49 -8.84 -12.46
N ARG A 15 -18.50 -9.38 -13.16
CA ARG A 15 -18.54 -10.78 -13.60
C ARG A 15 -17.58 -11.11 -14.76
N ASP A 16 -17.04 -10.10 -15.44
CA ASP A 16 -16.11 -10.29 -16.56
C ASP A 16 -14.64 -10.42 -16.11
N HIS A 17 -14.31 -10.12 -14.86
CA HIS A 17 -12.93 -10.21 -14.32
C HIS A 17 -12.54 -11.64 -13.87
N ALA A 18 -13.49 -12.47 -13.44
CA ALA A 18 -13.20 -13.84 -12.99
C ALA A 18 -12.99 -14.87 -14.12
N ARG A 19 -13.19 -14.48 -15.39
CA ARG A 19 -13.17 -15.42 -16.54
C ARG A 19 -11.87 -15.40 -17.36
N ARG A 20 -10.95 -14.47 -17.13
CA ARG A 20 -9.73 -14.32 -17.95
C ARG A 20 -8.51 -15.11 -17.48
N TRP A 21 -8.53 -15.68 -16.27
CA TRP A 21 -7.51 -16.64 -15.80
C TRP A 21 -7.67 -18.06 -16.37
N LYS A 22 -8.69 -18.30 -17.21
CA LYS A 22 -8.91 -19.56 -17.92
C LYS A 22 -8.86 -19.31 -19.43
N ARG A 23 -7.66 -19.37 -20.04
CA ARG A 23 -7.42 -19.75 -21.46
C ARG A 23 -5.94 -19.59 -21.81
N SER A 24 -5.11 -20.50 -21.32
CA SER A 24 -3.90 -20.90 -22.03
C SER A 24 -3.46 -22.27 -21.56
N LYS A 25 -4.14 -23.33 -22.03
CA LYS A 25 -3.58 -24.68 -22.13
C LYS A 25 -4.25 -25.38 -23.30
N VAL A 26 -3.58 -25.37 -24.45
CA VAL A 26 -3.77 -26.37 -25.49
C VAL A 26 -2.38 -26.93 -25.76
N SER A 27 -2.13 -28.17 -25.32
CA SER A 27 -1.66 -29.24 -26.21
C SER A 27 -1.52 -30.55 -25.45
N ALA A 28 -1.88 -31.60 -26.18
CA ALA A 28 -2.04 -33.00 -25.82
C ALA A 28 -0.82 -33.63 -25.13
N ALA A 29 -1.11 -34.49 -24.15
CA ALA A 29 -0.20 -35.53 -23.68
C ALA A 29 -0.53 -36.85 -24.40
N LEU A 30 0.50 -37.50 -24.95
CA LEU A 30 0.49 -38.93 -25.29
C LEU A 30 1.76 -39.54 -24.70
N VAL A 31 1.57 -40.67 -24.02
CA VAL A 31 2.53 -41.38 -23.17
C VAL A 31 3.33 -42.40 -24.01
N GLY A 32 4.61 -42.59 -23.68
CA GLY A 32 5.36 -43.84 -23.88
C GLY A 32 6.57 -43.74 -24.83
N GLY A 33 7.78 -43.94 -24.30
CA GLY A 33 8.96 -44.29 -25.10
C GLY A 33 9.15 -45.82 -25.20
N PRO A 34 10.27 -46.34 -25.76
CA PRO A 34 11.23 -45.74 -26.68
C PRO A 34 11.29 -46.54 -28.02
N LEU A 35 11.54 -45.88 -29.15
CA LEU A 35 11.96 -46.58 -30.37
C LEU A 35 12.72 -45.64 -31.32
N ILE A 36 13.95 -46.05 -31.62
CA ILE A 36 14.80 -45.54 -32.68
C ILE A 36 14.09 -45.80 -34.02
N LEU A 37 13.85 -44.76 -34.84
CA LEU A 37 13.97 -44.85 -36.29
C LEU A 37 14.00 -43.45 -36.93
N ALA A 38 15.06 -43.20 -37.69
CA ALA A 38 15.15 -42.08 -38.62
C ALA A 38 14.18 -42.29 -39.80
N VAL A 39 13.38 -41.28 -40.14
CA VAL A 39 12.80 -41.14 -41.49
C VAL A 39 12.76 -39.67 -41.86
N VAL A 40 13.56 -39.35 -42.88
CA VAL A 40 13.48 -38.17 -43.73
C VAL A 40 12.21 -38.26 -44.56
N ALA A 41 11.39 -37.22 -44.58
CA ALA A 41 10.44 -36.98 -45.67
C ALA A 41 10.12 -35.49 -45.76
N GLY A 42 10.77 -34.82 -46.72
CA GLY A 42 10.32 -33.53 -47.22
C GLY A 42 9.04 -33.68 -48.04
N SER A 43 8.32 -32.57 -48.21
CA SER A 43 7.39 -32.38 -49.32
C SER A 43 7.30 -30.89 -49.62
N VAL A 44 8.05 -30.52 -50.66
CA VAL A 44 7.88 -29.32 -51.47
C VAL A 44 6.62 -29.48 -52.32
N PHE A 45 5.72 -28.50 -52.33
CA PHE A 45 4.87 -28.10 -53.47
C PHE A 45 4.27 -26.74 -53.13
N ALA A 46 4.01 -25.80 -54.04
CA ALA A 46 4.56 -25.42 -55.33
C ALA A 46 3.91 -24.05 -55.61
N ALA A 47 4.63 -23.17 -56.31
CA ALA A 47 4.19 -21.83 -56.62
C ALA A 47 2.92 -21.83 -57.51
N GLY A 48 2.03 -20.88 -57.23
CA GLY A 48 0.88 -20.56 -58.07
C GLY A 48 0.62 -19.06 -58.04
N SER A 49 1.32 -18.33 -58.92
CA SER A 49 1.10 -16.89 -59.14
C SER A 49 -0.24 -16.67 -59.84
N ARG A 50 -1.17 -15.97 -59.20
CA ARG A 50 -2.26 -15.24 -59.89
C ARG A 50 -2.47 -13.87 -59.25
N HIS A 51 -2.21 -12.84 -60.05
CA HIS A 51 -2.56 -11.45 -59.73
C HIS A 51 -4.07 -11.29 -59.63
N HIS A 52 -4.56 -10.81 -58.47
CA HIS A 52 -5.82 -10.08 -58.32
C HIS A 52 -5.66 -9.07 -57.17
N ARG A 53 -5.69 -7.76 -57.49
CA ARG A 53 -5.98 -6.70 -56.51
C ARG A 53 -7.46 -6.81 -56.13
N PRO A 54 -7.81 -6.72 -54.83
CA PRO A 54 -8.49 -5.49 -54.40
C PRO A 54 -8.25 -5.09 -52.93
N GLY A 55 -8.40 -3.79 -52.65
CA GLY A 55 -8.96 -3.27 -51.40
C GLY A 55 -8.03 -3.17 -50.18
N THR A 56 -7.66 -1.94 -49.83
CA THR A 56 -7.24 -1.56 -48.47
C THR A 56 -8.37 -1.89 -47.49
N GLN A 57 -8.28 -3.03 -46.82
CA GLN A 57 -8.99 -3.27 -45.56
C GLN A 57 -8.06 -2.80 -44.44
N GLU A 58 -8.42 -1.68 -43.81
CA GLU A 58 -7.92 -1.33 -42.48
C GLU A 58 -8.23 -2.52 -41.56
N ALA A 59 -7.20 -3.29 -41.23
CA ALA A 59 -7.28 -4.27 -40.17
C ALA A 59 -7.63 -3.53 -38.89
N SER A 60 -8.88 -3.68 -38.44
CA SER A 60 -9.33 -3.19 -37.14
C SER A 60 -8.37 -3.73 -36.08
N ALA A 61 -7.55 -2.85 -35.51
CA ALA A 61 -6.66 -3.19 -34.42
C ALA A 61 -7.48 -3.82 -33.29
N GLN A 62 -7.27 -5.11 -33.05
CA GLN A 62 -7.78 -5.74 -31.85
C GLN A 62 -7.15 -5.01 -30.65
N PRO A 63 -7.93 -4.68 -29.60
CA PRO A 63 -7.38 -4.04 -28.42
C PRO A 63 -6.32 -4.97 -27.83
N THR A 64 -5.09 -4.44 -27.72
CA THR A 64 -3.97 -5.08 -27.03
C THR A 64 -4.47 -5.50 -25.65
N PRO A 65 -4.19 -6.74 -25.19
CA PRO A 65 -4.41 -7.10 -23.80
C PRO A 65 -3.74 -6.04 -22.91
N ALA A 66 -4.45 -5.52 -21.91
CA ALA A 66 -3.81 -4.71 -20.88
C ALA A 66 -2.66 -5.53 -20.30
N GLY A 67 -1.42 -5.01 -20.40
CA GLY A 67 -0.25 -5.67 -19.85
C GLY A 67 -0.41 -5.89 -18.35
N GLU A 68 0.30 -6.87 -17.78
CA GLU A 68 0.35 -7.03 -16.33
C GLU A 68 0.85 -5.72 -15.68
N PRO A 69 0.27 -5.32 -14.53
CA PRO A 69 0.72 -4.11 -13.83
C PRO A 69 2.21 -4.22 -13.48
N ASN A 70 2.98 -3.14 -13.68
CA ASN A 70 4.38 -3.14 -13.29
C ASN A 70 4.46 -3.12 -11.76
N ALA A 71 5.08 -4.15 -11.18
CA ALA A 71 5.21 -4.27 -9.74
C ALA A 71 6.15 -3.24 -9.10
N ASN A 72 7.00 -2.60 -9.90
CA ASN A 72 8.06 -1.70 -9.45
C ASN A 72 7.89 -0.31 -10.07
N CYS A 73 7.29 0.60 -9.32
CA CYS A 73 7.08 1.99 -9.74
C CYS A 73 7.95 2.95 -8.94
N ALA A 74 8.16 4.13 -9.51
CA ALA A 74 8.80 5.25 -8.86
C ALA A 74 7.83 6.43 -8.78
N LEU A 75 7.91 7.18 -7.67
CA LEU A 75 7.13 8.39 -7.46
C LEU A 75 8.07 9.59 -7.41
N GLU A 76 7.89 10.54 -8.33
CA GLU A 76 8.63 11.79 -8.34
C GLU A 76 8.06 12.76 -7.30
N VAL A 77 8.87 13.07 -6.29
CA VAL A 77 8.55 14.02 -5.24
C VAL A 77 8.78 15.45 -5.76
N PRO A 78 7.78 16.35 -5.67
CA PRO A 78 7.91 17.73 -6.09
C PRO A 78 8.88 18.50 -5.18
N GLY A 79 9.37 19.63 -5.68
CA GLY A 79 10.15 20.55 -4.86
C GLY A 79 9.33 21.14 -3.71
N GLN A 80 10.01 21.42 -2.60
CA GLN A 80 9.45 21.98 -1.37
C GLN A 80 8.20 21.23 -0.87
N PRO A 81 8.23 19.88 -0.75
CA PRO A 81 7.03 19.07 -0.55
C PRO A 81 6.32 19.37 0.78
N LEU A 82 7.02 19.97 1.75
CA LEU A 82 6.46 20.36 3.06
C LEU A 82 5.73 21.72 3.06
N THR A 83 5.58 22.37 1.90
CA THR A 83 4.92 23.68 1.75
C THR A 83 3.55 23.56 1.09
N ALA A 84 2.74 24.61 1.16
CA ALA A 84 1.44 24.62 0.49
C ALA A 84 1.54 24.43 -1.04
N ASP A 85 2.59 24.95 -1.68
CA ASP A 85 2.79 24.81 -3.12
C ASP A 85 3.32 23.42 -3.48
N GLY A 86 4.23 22.86 -2.68
CA GLY A 86 4.71 21.49 -2.85
C GLY A 86 3.60 20.46 -2.68
N LEU A 87 2.80 20.56 -1.61
CA LEU A 87 1.65 19.68 -1.38
C LEU A 87 0.62 19.76 -2.53
N ALA A 88 0.35 20.96 -3.05
CA ALA A 88 -0.60 21.15 -4.16
C ALA A 88 -0.06 20.72 -5.54
N THR A 89 1.25 20.47 -5.64
CA THR A 89 1.89 20.00 -6.89
C THR A 89 1.69 18.49 -7.00
N PRO A 90 1.10 18.00 -8.11
CA PRO A 90 0.95 16.56 -8.29
C PRO A 90 2.30 15.83 -8.25
N TYR A 91 2.31 14.70 -7.55
CA TYR A 91 3.39 13.73 -7.59
C TYR A 91 3.21 12.90 -8.86
N GLU A 92 4.32 12.58 -9.53
CA GLU A 92 4.29 11.90 -10.83
C GLU A 92 4.71 10.44 -10.69
N LEU A 93 3.82 9.50 -11.01
CA LEU A 93 4.08 8.07 -11.05
C LEU A 93 4.74 7.68 -12.38
N VAL A 94 5.79 6.89 -12.31
CA VAL A 94 6.61 6.46 -13.44
C VAL A 94 7.09 5.02 -13.20
N ALA A 95 7.34 4.25 -14.26
CA ALA A 95 8.01 2.96 -14.12
C ALA A 95 9.44 3.13 -13.59
N THR A 96 9.84 2.34 -12.58
CA THR A 96 11.23 2.35 -12.10
C THR A 96 12.17 1.90 -13.20
N ASP A 97 11.78 0.83 -13.89
CA ASP A 97 12.38 0.32 -15.12
C ASP A 97 11.28 0.24 -16.20
N PRO A 98 11.30 1.12 -17.22
CA PRO A 98 10.33 1.08 -18.32
C PRO A 98 10.34 -0.22 -19.12
N ALA A 99 11.41 -1.02 -19.07
CA ALA A 99 11.47 -2.32 -19.75
C ALA A 99 10.57 -3.38 -19.08
N GLN A 100 10.18 -3.17 -17.82
CA GLN A 100 9.29 -4.07 -17.06
C GLN A 100 7.80 -3.68 -17.17
N GLY A 101 7.46 -2.80 -18.11
CA GLY A 101 6.09 -2.32 -18.32
C GLY A 101 5.84 -0.93 -17.73
N SER A 102 4.68 -0.36 -18.05
CA SER A 102 4.29 0.98 -17.60
C SER A 102 3.55 0.96 -16.26
N CYS A 103 3.77 2.00 -15.46
CA CYS A 103 2.96 2.29 -14.28
C CYS A 103 1.82 3.24 -14.66
N HIS A 104 0.61 2.91 -14.21
CA HIS A 104 -0.59 3.72 -14.43
C HIS A 104 -1.37 3.88 -13.13
N GLU A 105 -1.45 5.10 -12.63
CA GLU A 105 -2.10 5.48 -11.38
C GLU A 105 -3.60 5.14 -11.39
N ALA A 106 -4.23 5.14 -12.56
CA ALA A 106 -5.65 4.76 -12.69
C ALA A 106 -5.91 3.26 -12.56
N ASN A 107 -4.87 2.43 -12.48
CA ASN A 107 -4.99 1.01 -12.23
C ASN A 107 -4.91 0.76 -10.71
N PRO A 108 -6.00 0.28 -10.06
CA PRO A 108 -6.04 0.04 -8.63
C PRO A 108 -4.92 -0.88 -8.11
N ASP A 109 -4.44 -1.81 -8.94
CA ASP A 109 -3.43 -2.81 -8.55
C ASP A 109 -1.99 -2.25 -8.60
N GLN A 110 -1.81 -0.96 -8.89
CA GLN A 110 -0.51 -0.27 -8.95
C GLN A 110 -0.64 1.25 -8.69
N ALA A 111 -1.71 1.67 -8.00
CA ALA A 111 -1.88 3.06 -7.62
C ALA A 111 -0.96 3.42 -6.45
N ALA A 112 -0.39 4.62 -6.48
CA ALA A 112 0.41 5.18 -5.39
C ALA A 112 -0.35 6.29 -4.69
N PHE A 113 -0.13 6.43 -3.38
CA PHE A 113 -0.91 7.31 -2.52
C PHE A 113 0.02 8.21 -1.71
N VAL A 114 -0.44 9.43 -1.45
CA VAL A 114 0.27 10.40 -0.63
C VAL A 114 -0.69 10.97 0.38
N GLU A 115 -0.27 11.03 1.63
CA GLU A 115 -1.04 11.58 2.74
C GLU A 115 -0.16 12.50 3.57
N ALA A 116 -0.65 13.71 3.84
CA ALA A 116 0.06 14.70 4.63
C ALA A 116 -0.75 15.08 5.87
N ALA A 117 -0.07 15.18 7.00
CA ALA A 117 -0.59 15.75 8.23
C ALA A 117 0.10 17.08 8.51
N ILE A 118 -0.69 18.12 8.76
CA ILE A 118 -0.23 19.48 9.01
C ILE A 118 -0.58 19.83 10.46
N LEU A 119 0.44 20.11 11.27
CA LEU A 119 0.33 20.46 12.68
C LEU A 119 0.79 21.90 12.90
N THR A 120 -0.10 22.75 13.39
CA THR A 120 0.23 24.14 13.71
C THR A 120 0.89 24.26 15.08
N LYS A 121 1.59 25.38 15.33
CA LYS A 121 2.23 25.68 16.62
C LYS A 121 1.27 25.77 17.83
N ASP A 122 -0.02 25.97 17.57
CA ASP A 122 -1.09 26.00 18.57
C ASP A 122 -1.81 24.65 18.72
N GLY A 123 -1.33 23.59 18.06
CA GLY A 123 -1.84 22.22 18.22
C GLY A 123 -3.02 21.85 17.33
N LYS A 124 -3.32 22.64 16.30
CA LYS A 124 -4.37 22.29 15.32
C LYS A 124 -3.81 21.33 14.29
N LEU A 125 -4.53 20.22 14.10
CA LEU A 125 -4.26 19.22 13.08
C LEU A 125 -5.19 19.40 11.89
N SER A 126 -4.65 19.16 10.69
CA SER A 126 -5.44 19.00 9.47
C SER A 126 -4.74 18.03 8.52
N ILE A 127 -5.54 17.37 7.67
CA ILE A 127 -5.06 16.40 6.69
C ILE A 127 -5.11 17.01 5.30
N TYR A 128 -4.19 16.60 4.44
CA TYR A 128 -4.23 16.90 3.02
C TYR A 128 -3.70 15.70 2.23
N ASN A 129 -4.34 15.36 1.12
CA ASN A 129 -3.95 14.23 0.30
C ASN A 129 -3.39 14.79 -1.03
N PRO A 130 -2.06 14.96 -1.16
CA PRO A 130 -1.44 15.37 -2.42
C PRO A 130 -1.83 14.43 -3.55
N LEU A 131 -2.06 14.96 -4.75
CA LEU A 131 -2.56 14.14 -5.85
C LEU A 131 -1.41 13.40 -6.52
N VAL A 132 -1.61 12.12 -6.88
CA VAL A 132 -0.73 11.37 -7.78
C VAL A 132 -1.32 11.34 -9.19
N VAL A 133 -0.47 11.45 -10.20
CA VAL A 133 -0.82 11.32 -11.62
C VAL A 133 0.27 10.58 -12.38
N ASP A 134 -0.05 9.97 -13.52
CA ASP A 134 0.97 9.45 -14.44
C ASP A 134 1.88 10.58 -14.92
N LYS A 135 3.19 10.32 -15.00
CA LYS A 135 4.18 11.29 -15.49
C LYS A 135 3.79 11.90 -16.84
N GLY A 136 3.84 13.24 -16.91
CA GLY A 136 3.50 14.00 -18.11
C GLY A 136 1.99 14.16 -18.37
N THR A 137 1.12 13.62 -17.52
CA THR A 137 -0.33 13.81 -17.62
C THR A 137 -0.82 14.99 -16.79
N ARG A 138 -2.09 15.37 -16.97
CA ARG A 138 -2.74 16.41 -16.17
C ARG A 138 -3.95 15.82 -15.45
N PRO A 139 -4.17 16.20 -14.18
CA PRO A 139 -5.36 15.76 -13.46
C PRO A 139 -6.62 16.34 -14.10
N ALA A 140 -7.77 15.67 -13.93
CA ALA A 140 -9.02 16.16 -14.53
C ALA A 140 -9.57 17.42 -13.83
N ALA A 141 -9.07 17.73 -12.62
CA ALA A 141 -9.29 18.96 -11.89
C ALA A 141 -7.97 19.38 -11.22
N ARG A 142 -7.72 20.68 -11.11
CA ARG A 142 -6.56 21.19 -10.37
C ARG A 142 -6.68 20.79 -8.89
N PRO A 143 -5.60 20.30 -8.24
CA PRO A 143 -5.60 20.07 -6.80
C PRO A 143 -6.02 21.34 -6.04
N VAL A 144 -6.76 21.16 -4.95
CA VAL A 144 -7.06 22.25 -4.02
C VAL A 144 -5.76 22.66 -3.34
N ARG A 145 -5.47 23.96 -3.24
CA ARG A 145 -4.28 24.42 -2.53
C ARG A 145 -4.53 24.36 -1.01
N PRO A 146 -3.71 23.65 -0.22
CA PRO A 146 -3.87 23.64 1.22
C PRO A 146 -3.42 24.96 1.85
N SER A 147 -3.95 25.24 3.03
CA SER A 147 -3.40 26.20 3.98
C SER A 147 -2.35 25.50 4.85
N VAL A 148 -1.12 26.02 4.80
CA VAL A 148 -0.02 25.61 5.68
C VAL A 148 0.47 26.87 6.39
N PRO A 149 -0.07 27.19 7.58
CA PRO A 149 0.35 28.36 8.34
C PRO A 149 1.86 28.36 8.62
N ALA A 150 2.47 29.55 8.65
CA ALA A 150 3.88 29.68 8.95
C ALA A 150 4.22 29.06 10.32
N GLY A 151 5.30 28.27 10.36
CA GLY A 151 5.72 27.53 11.56
C GLY A 151 4.94 26.23 11.82
N SER A 152 4.09 25.79 10.89
CA SER A 152 3.51 24.44 10.97
C SER A 152 4.57 23.37 10.67
N THR A 153 4.42 22.21 11.29
CA THR A 153 5.18 21.01 10.97
C THR A 153 4.33 20.11 10.07
N VAL A 154 4.88 19.69 8.93
CA VAL A 154 4.21 18.81 7.97
C VAL A 154 4.92 17.48 7.95
N GLY A 155 4.19 16.38 8.14
CA GLY A 155 4.64 15.02 7.82
C GLY A 155 3.93 14.52 6.57
N ILE A 156 4.61 13.69 5.77
CA ILE A 156 4.06 13.07 4.57
C ILE A 156 4.35 11.57 4.61
N TRP A 157 3.38 10.75 4.25
CA TRP A 157 3.49 9.30 4.14
C TRP A 157 3.04 8.87 2.75
N PHE A 158 3.58 7.74 2.30
CA PHE A 158 3.36 7.18 0.99
C PHE A 158 2.91 5.74 1.13
N GLY A 159 2.00 5.33 0.25
CA GLY A 159 1.58 3.95 0.12
C GLY A 159 1.46 3.53 -1.33
N PHE A 160 1.47 2.24 -1.58
CA PHE A 160 1.45 1.67 -2.93
C PHE A 160 0.75 0.32 -2.93
N ASN A 161 -0.05 0.03 -3.96
CA ASN A 161 -0.83 -1.20 -4.04
C ASN A 161 -0.11 -2.37 -4.75
N ASN A 162 1.16 -2.23 -5.08
CA ASN A 162 1.97 -3.28 -5.69
C ASN A 162 3.34 -3.38 -5.00
N ALA A 163 4.26 -4.21 -5.47
CA ALA A 163 5.44 -4.60 -4.70
C ALA A 163 6.31 -3.44 -4.18
N ASN A 164 6.80 -2.55 -5.07
CA ASN A 164 7.83 -1.59 -4.71
C ASN A 164 7.54 -0.18 -5.23
N LEU A 165 7.55 0.80 -4.31
CA LEU A 165 7.51 2.22 -4.61
C LEU A 165 8.86 2.88 -4.27
N THR A 166 9.60 3.29 -5.31
CA THR A 166 10.84 4.04 -5.17
C THR A 166 10.58 5.55 -5.19
N LEU A 167 10.93 6.28 -4.15
CA LEU A 167 10.90 7.74 -4.18
C LEU A 167 12.08 8.29 -4.99
N LYS A 168 11.79 9.21 -5.91
CA LYS A 168 12.81 9.94 -6.68
C LYS A 168 12.55 11.44 -6.59
N ALA A 169 13.60 12.24 -6.66
CA ALA A 169 13.43 13.68 -6.82
C ALA A 169 12.85 13.95 -8.22
N SER A 170 11.85 14.81 -8.33
CA SER A 170 11.49 15.37 -9.64
C SER A 170 12.73 16.06 -10.20
N GLY A 171 13.14 15.76 -11.44
CA GLY A 171 14.43 16.21 -12.03
C GLY A 171 14.66 17.73 -12.11
N ARG A 172 13.76 18.52 -11.51
CA ARG A 172 13.76 19.99 -11.41
C ARG A 172 14.13 20.50 -10.01
N SER A 173 14.21 19.64 -8.99
CA SER A 173 14.48 20.03 -7.59
C SER A 173 14.87 18.86 -6.70
N ASP A 174 15.68 19.07 -5.68
CA ASP A 174 15.93 18.07 -4.62
C ASP A 174 14.74 17.95 -3.65
N GLY A 175 13.61 17.42 -4.15
CA GLY A 175 12.40 17.22 -3.34
C GLY A 175 12.61 16.25 -2.17
N LEU A 176 13.47 15.23 -2.34
CA LEU A 176 13.75 14.23 -1.31
C LEU A 176 14.51 14.83 -0.13
N GLY A 177 15.60 15.58 -0.39
CA GLY A 177 16.35 16.26 0.66
C GLY A 177 15.53 17.35 1.34
N GLN A 178 14.79 18.16 0.57
CA GLN A 178 13.92 19.21 1.11
C GLN A 178 12.78 18.65 1.97
N GLY A 179 12.24 17.48 1.60
CA GLY A 179 11.23 16.77 2.37
C GLY A 179 11.78 15.97 3.54
N LYS A 180 13.09 15.74 3.62
CA LYS A 180 13.72 14.78 4.54
C LYS A 180 13.05 13.40 4.39
N CYS A 181 13.00 12.92 3.15
CA CYS A 181 12.32 11.70 2.81
C CYS A 181 13.18 10.47 3.14
N ALA A 182 12.54 9.43 3.64
CA ALA A 182 13.08 8.11 3.85
C ALA A 182 12.18 7.10 3.13
N ASN A 183 12.80 6.24 2.32
CA ASN A 183 12.12 5.17 1.58
C ASN A 183 12.78 3.83 1.90
N GLY A 184 13.57 3.74 2.97
CA GLY A 184 14.35 2.58 3.35
C GLY A 184 15.70 2.97 3.92
N ILE A 185 16.65 2.05 3.83
CA ILE A 185 18.08 2.30 4.05
C ILE A 185 18.84 2.24 2.72
N GLN A 186 20.16 2.41 2.74
CA GLN A 186 20.96 2.38 1.52
C GLN A 186 20.75 1.06 0.76
N ASN A 187 20.35 1.16 -0.52
CA ASN A 187 20.08 0.04 -1.43
C ASN A 187 18.95 -0.93 -1.00
N SER A 188 18.15 -0.59 0.01
CA SER A 188 17.03 -1.44 0.45
C SER A 188 15.84 -0.57 0.83
N ILE A 189 14.84 -0.52 -0.06
CA ILE A 189 13.63 0.25 0.18
C ILE A 189 12.69 -0.49 1.14
N PHE A 190 11.75 0.21 1.77
CA PHE A 190 10.73 -0.44 2.60
C PHE A 190 9.77 -1.29 1.78
N GLY A 191 9.57 -1.02 0.48
CA GLY A 191 8.61 -1.73 -0.37
C GLY A 191 7.48 -0.80 -0.77
N GLN A 192 6.29 -1.03 -0.23
CA GLN A 192 5.07 -0.23 -0.43
C GLN A 192 5.06 1.11 0.32
N PHE A 193 5.91 1.25 1.34
CA PHE A 193 5.90 2.36 2.29
C PHE A 193 7.04 3.37 2.07
N ALA A 194 6.77 4.64 2.39
CA ALA A 194 7.81 5.66 2.61
C ALA A 194 7.25 6.82 3.44
N TYR A 195 8.13 7.74 3.86
CA TYR A 195 7.71 8.97 4.51
C TYR A 195 8.65 10.15 4.25
N CYS A 196 8.18 11.37 4.48
CA CYS A 196 8.98 12.60 4.52
C CYS A 196 8.66 13.35 5.82
N ASN A 197 9.71 13.72 6.57
CA ASN A 197 9.62 14.54 7.79
C ASN A 197 8.73 13.98 8.94
N ALA A 198 8.36 12.69 8.89
CA ALA A 198 7.57 12.03 9.94
C ALA A 198 8.17 12.17 11.36
N PRO A 199 9.50 12.02 11.58
CA PRO A 199 10.07 12.13 12.92
C PRO A 199 9.89 13.52 13.55
N ALA A 200 10.04 14.57 12.74
CA ALA A 200 9.82 15.94 13.20
C ALA A 200 8.34 16.21 13.50
N PHE A 201 7.44 15.65 12.69
CA PHE A 201 6.00 15.74 12.91
C PHE A 201 5.60 15.08 14.24
N PHE A 202 6.00 13.83 14.48
CA PHE A 202 5.64 13.12 15.70
C PHE A 202 6.28 13.74 16.94
N LYS A 203 7.52 14.20 16.85
CA LYS A 203 8.15 14.96 17.94
C LYS A 203 7.35 16.22 18.27
N ALA A 204 6.96 17.01 17.27
CA ALA A 204 6.17 18.22 17.49
C ALA A 204 4.79 17.91 18.09
N ALA A 205 4.14 16.83 17.64
CA ALA A 205 2.87 16.37 18.20
C ALA A 205 3.01 15.95 19.68
N GLY A 206 4.09 15.24 20.02
CA GLY A 206 4.43 14.88 21.40
C GLY A 206 4.66 16.11 22.28
N ASP A 207 5.50 17.05 21.82
CA ASP A 207 5.79 18.30 22.54
C ASP A 207 4.49 19.12 22.78
N LEU A 208 3.60 19.21 21.78
CA LEU A 208 2.33 19.93 21.90
C LEU A 208 1.31 19.19 22.78
N SER A 209 1.32 17.86 22.80
CA SER A 209 0.49 17.06 23.69
C SER A 209 0.93 17.23 25.14
N ALA A 210 2.24 17.17 25.42
CA ALA A 210 2.81 17.45 26.73
C ALA A 210 2.50 18.89 27.21
N ALA A 211 2.49 19.85 26.28
CA ALA A 211 2.07 21.22 26.54
C ALA A 211 0.54 21.43 26.58
N LYS A 212 -0.28 20.37 26.47
CA LYS A 212 -1.76 20.40 26.46
C LYS A 212 -2.37 21.29 25.36
N LYS A 213 -1.64 21.47 24.25
CA LYS A 213 -2.09 22.20 23.05
C LYS A 213 -2.70 21.27 22.01
N LEU A 214 -2.22 20.03 21.94
CA LEU A 214 -2.81 18.96 21.15
C LEU A 214 -3.51 17.99 22.10
N THR A 215 -4.74 17.58 21.76
CA THR A 215 -5.48 16.55 22.49
C THR A 215 -5.65 15.34 21.59
N ILE A 216 -5.09 14.22 22.01
CA ILE A 216 -5.32 12.92 21.39
C ILE A 216 -6.53 12.30 22.10
N PRO A 217 -7.62 11.96 21.39
CA PRO A 217 -8.78 11.33 22.00
C PRO A 217 -8.41 9.99 22.65
N GLY A 218 -8.97 9.70 23.83
CA GLY A 218 -8.89 8.37 24.42
C GLY A 218 -9.72 7.36 23.63
N LEU A 219 -9.38 6.08 23.76
CA LEU A 219 -10.11 4.99 23.10
C LEU A 219 -11.51 4.84 23.69
N GLY A 220 -12.46 4.52 22.81
CA GLY A 220 -13.79 4.08 23.22
C GLY A 220 -13.80 2.63 23.68
N THR A 221 -14.99 2.15 24.04
CA THR A 221 -15.27 0.73 24.26
C THR A 221 -15.99 0.18 23.03
N ALA A 222 -15.47 -0.91 22.49
CA ALA A 222 -16.05 -1.64 21.36
C ALA A 222 -17.28 -2.46 21.78
N LYS A 223 -18.06 -2.92 20.80
CA LYS A 223 -19.27 -3.76 20.99
C LYS A 223 -18.99 -5.09 21.70
N ASP A 224 -17.76 -5.58 21.64
CA ASP A 224 -17.27 -6.78 22.33
C ASP A 224 -16.94 -6.54 23.82
N GLY A 225 -17.03 -5.28 24.29
CA GLY A 225 -16.72 -4.86 25.65
C GLY A 225 -15.24 -4.58 25.91
N LEU A 226 -14.37 -4.75 24.91
CA LEU A 226 -12.95 -4.45 24.98
C LEU A 226 -12.66 -2.99 24.55
N PRO A 227 -11.48 -2.44 24.82
CA PRO A 227 -11.06 -1.18 24.22
C PRO A 227 -11.17 -1.23 22.69
N CYS A 228 -11.55 -0.10 22.08
CA CYS A 228 -11.45 0.06 20.64
C CYS A 228 -10.01 -0.17 20.18
N PRO A 229 -9.78 -0.95 19.10
CA PRO A 229 -8.44 -1.28 18.67
C PRO A 229 -7.70 -0.05 18.12
N THR A 230 -6.37 -0.14 18.08
CA THR A 230 -5.50 0.81 17.38
C THR A 230 -4.67 0.08 16.33
N THR A 231 -3.85 0.79 15.56
CA THR A 231 -2.90 0.15 14.63
C THR A 231 -1.81 -0.67 15.31
N ARG A 232 -1.76 -0.69 16.64
CA ARG A 232 -0.86 -1.53 17.44
C ARG A 232 -1.60 -2.60 18.24
N ASP A 233 -2.86 -2.87 17.90
CA ASP A 233 -3.64 -3.98 18.45
C ASP A 233 -3.46 -5.22 17.56
N PHE A 234 -3.05 -6.35 18.15
CA PHE A 234 -2.79 -7.59 17.40
C PHE A 234 -4.02 -8.17 16.67
N SER A 235 -5.24 -7.69 16.93
CA SER A 235 -6.43 -8.06 16.14
C SER A 235 -6.56 -7.29 14.82
N VAL A 236 -5.85 -6.18 14.66
CA VAL A 236 -5.82 -5.34 13.44
C VAL A 236 -4.64 -5.71 12.55
N VAL A 237 -3.48 -5.89 13.18
CA VAL A 237 -2.18 -5.93 12.51
C VAL A 237 -1.96 -7.25 11.77
N ASP A 238 -1.33 -7.17 10.60
CA ASP A 238 -0.83 -8.32 9.83
C ASP A 238 0.72 -8.40 9.85
N GLN A 239 1.35 -8.98 8.82
CA GLN A 239 2.81 -9.06 8.75
C GLN A 239 3.53 -7.71 8.69
N ASP A 240 2.87 -6.65 8.21
CA ASP A 240 3.46 -5.37 7.84
C ASP A 240 2.60 -4.22 8.40
N GLY A 241 2.64 -4.01 9.73
CA GLY A 241 1.85 -2.95 10.37
C GLY A 241 2.17 -1.55 9.85
N SER A 242 1.15 -0.68 9.79
CA SER A 242 1.31 0.75 9.45
C SER A 242 2.02 1.00 8.10
N ASP A 243 1.82 0.10 7.15
CA ASP A 243 2.52 -0.02 5.86
C ASP A 243 2.06 0.94 4.76
N ASN A 244 0.95 1.64 4.97
CA ASN A 244 0.24 2.33 3.89
C ASN A 244 -0.71 3.41 4.44
N VAL A 245 -1.31 4.22 3.57
CA VAL A 245 -2.09 5.42 3.96
C VAL A 245 -3.60 5.24 3.82
N VAL A 246 -4.40 6.23 4.28
CA VAL A 246 -5.89 6.22 4.19
C VAL A 246 -6.39 7.02 2.98
N THR A 247 -5.48 7.60 2.18
CA THR A 247 -5.83 8.45 1.04
C THR A 247 -6.69 7.73 -0.01
N HIS A 248 -7.72 8.43 -0.51
CA HIS A 248 -8.54 8.03 -1.65
C HIS A 248 -8.50 9.04 -2.80
N TYR A 249 -8.39 8.53 -4.03
CA TYR A 249 -8.58 9.32 -5.25
C TYR A 249 -9.75 8.79 -6.08
N LEU A 250 -10.13 9.55 -7.10
CA LEU A 250 -11.04 9.09 -8.14
C LEU A 250 -10.35 9.16 -9.50
N ALA A 251 -10.53 8.13 -10.31
CA ALA A 251 -10.09 8.11 -11.71
C ALA A 251 -11.27 8.03 -12.67
N ASP A 252 -11.12 8.64 -13.85
CA ASP A 252 -12.03 8.42 -14.98
C ASP A 252 -11.54 7.33 -15.93
N ALA A 253 -12.39 6.97 -16.90
CA ALA A 253 -12.08 5.95 -17.90
C ALA A 253 -10.92 6.31 -18.85
N ARG A 254 -10.40 7.54 -18.79
CA ARG A 254 -9.21 7.99 -19.54
C ARG A 254 -7.95 7.98 -18.68
N GLY A 255 -8.04 7.49 -17.44
CA GLY A 255 -6.94 7.44 -16.50
C GLY A 255 -6.58 8.78 -15.86
N ARG A 256 -7.45 9.80 -15.94
CA ARG A 256 -7.19 11.08 -15.26
C ARG A 256 -7.68 11.02 -13.83
N ILE A 257 -6.80 11.44 -12.93
CA ILE A 257 -7.00 11.38 -11.48
C ILE A 257 -7.50 12.72 -10.94
N VAL A 258 -8.28 12.69 -9.87
CA VAL A 258 -8.68 13.85 -9.07
C VAL A 258 -8.69 13.51 -7.58
N GLN A 259 -8.50 14.54 -6.76
CA GLN A 259 -8.83 14.47 -5.33
C GLN A 259 -10.33 14.15 -5.15
N ASN A 260 -10.66 13.34 -4.15
CA ASN A 260 -12.03 12.91 -3.87
C ASN A 260 -12.86 14.00 -3.16
N ASN A 261 -13.09 15.12 -3.86
CA ASN A 261 -13.85 16.27 -3.39
C ASN A 261 -14.91 16.73 -4.40
N ALA A 262 -15.70 17.74 -4.03
CA ALA A 262 -16.77 18.27 -4.85
C ALA A 262 -16.28 18.75 -6.23
N ALA A 263 -15.13 19.43 -6.29
CA ALA A 263 -14.54 19.92 -7.53
C ALA A 263 -14.10 18.76 -8.44
N GLY A 264 -13.42 17.75 -7.89
CA GLY A 264 -13.00 16.54 -8.59
C GLY A 264 -14.19 15.76 -9.15
N ARG A 265 -15.17 15.44 -8.32
CA ARG A 265 -16.40 14.72 -8.75
C ARG A 265 -17.16 15.49 -9.84
N LYS A 266 -17.23 16.82 -9.75
CA LYS A 266 -17.84 17.67 -10.79
C LYS A 266 -17.07 17.61 -12.11
N ALA A 267 -15.73 17.62 -12.07
CA ALA A 267 -14.88 17.52 -13.25
C ALA A 267 -15.05 16.17 -13.97
N LEU A 268 -15.10 15.07 -13.22
CA LEU A 268 -15.32 13.74 -13.82
C LEU A 268 -16.73 13.61 -14.41
N THR A 269 -17.75 14.16 -13.74
CA THR A 269 -19.13 14.20 -14.27
C THR A 269 -19.23 15.02 -15.56
N ARG A 270 -18.53 16.17 -15.65
CA ARG A 270 -18.49 16.99 -16.88
C ARG A 270 -17.86 16.21 -18.04
N THR A 271 -16.77 15.49 -17.77
CA THR A 271 -16.09 14.66 -18.77
C THR A 271 -17.04 13.59 -19.31
N LYS A 272 -17.71 12.84 -18.44
CA LYS A 272 -18.71 11.84 -18.84
C LYS A 272 -19.79 12.41 -19.76
N ARG A 273 -20.24 13.64 -19.51
CA ARG A 273 -21.23 14.33 -20.37
C ARG A 273 -20.68 14.73 -21.74
N LEU A 274 -19.39 15.03 -21.84
CA LEU A 274 -18.75 15.35 -23.12
C LEU A 274 -18.58 14.09 -23.98
N ASP A 275 -18.17 12.99 -23.36
CA ASP A 275 -17.98 11.71 -24.04
C ASP A 275 -19.30 11.21 -24.65
N ASN A 276 -20.36 11.25 -23.86
CA ASN A 276 -21.72 10.94 -24.32
C ASN A 276 -22.23 11.87 -25.45
N ARG A 277 -21.71 13.10 -25.55
CA ARG A 277 -22.08 14.03 -26.63
C ARG A 277 -21.27 13.80 -27.91
N GLY A 278 -20.00 13.43 -27.80
CA GLY A 278 -19.17 13.02 -28.93
C GLY A 278 -19.74 11.78 -29.62
N ASP A 279 -20.10 10.76 -28.85
CA ASP A 279 -20.73 9.53 -29.36
C ASP A 279 -22.03 9.77 -30.14
N ARG A 280 -22.81 10.79 -29.74
CA ARG A 280 -24.06 11.14 -30.41
C ARG A 280 -23.85 11.83 -31.76
N ARG A 281 -22.72 12.51 -31.97
CA ARG A 281 -22.42 13.20 -33.23
C ARG A 281 -21.84 12.27 -34.31
N HIS A 282 -21.35 11.10 -33.93
CA HIS A 282 -20.77 10.10 -34.85
C HIS A 282 -21.71 8.95 -35.23
N ARG A 283 -22.97 8.96 -34.78
CA ARG A 283 -23.95 7.92 -35.13
C ARG A 283 -24.95 8.40 -36.18
N HIS A 284 -24.94 7.76 -37.35
CA HIS A 284 -25.85 8.05 -38.45
C HIS A 284 -27.27 7.46 -38.27
N ASP A 285 -27.51 6.62 -37.26
CA ASP A 285 -28.71 5.78 -37.12
C ASP A 285 -29.70 6.22 -36.03
N GLY A 286 -29.44 7.32 -35.32
CA GLY A 286 -30.38 7.92 -34.35
C GLY A 286 -30.72 7.05 -33.12
N ARG A 287 -30.16 5.84 -32.99
CA ARG A 287 -30.44 4.93 -31.88
C ARG A 287 -29.46 5.14 -30.73
N VAL A 288 -29.97 5.67 -29.61
CA VAL A 288 -29.21 5.84 -28.37
C VAL A 288 -28.98 4.47 -27.73
N ARG A 289 -27.88 3.78 -28.07
CA ARG A 289 -27.32 2.79 -27.13
C ARG A 289 -26.77 3.59 -25.94
N SER A 290 -27.42 3.47 -24.79
CA SER A 290 -26.89 3.97 -23.52
C SER A 290 -25.47 3.42 -23.37
N ALA A 291 -24.47 4.31 -23.43
CA ALA A 291 -23.11 3.94 -23.08
C ALA A 291 -23.17 3.28 -21.71
N LYS A 292 -22.70 2.02 -21.61
CA LYS A 292 -22.49 1.34 -20.33
C LYS A 292 -21.79 2.36 -19.45
N ALA A 293 -22.42 2.75 -18.34
CA ALA A 293 -21.87 3.79 -17.49
C ALA A 293 -20.50 3.32 -17.00
N ASN A 294 -19.42 3.82 -17.60
CA ASN A 294 -18.11 3.68 -16.97
C ASN A 294 -18.23 4.39 -15.62
N ALA A 295 -18.24 3.58 -14.58
CA ALA A 295 -18.21 4.05 -13.20
C ALA A 295 -16.86 4.73 -12.98
N LEU A 296 -16.85 5.75 -12.14
CA LEU A 296 -15.58 6.29 -11.65
C LEU A 296 -14.87 5.17 -10.89
N THR A 297 -13.58 5.03 -11.10
CA THR A 297 -12.77 4.10 -10.32
C THR A 297 -12.42 4.80 -9.01
N ASP A 298 -12.77 4.17 -7.89
CA ASP A 298 -12.30 4.56 -6.57
C ASP A 298 -10.92 3.93 -6.38
N LEU A 299 -9.93 4.75 -6.11
CA LEU A 299 -8.57 4.31 -5.83
C LEU A 299 -8.35 4.45 -4.34
N ALA A 300 -8.13 3.31 -3.68
CA ALA A 300 -7.87 3.21 -2.26
C ALA A 300 -6.61 2.38 -2.05
N ASN A 301 -5.88 2.68 -0.99
CA ASN A 301 -4.69 1.94 -0.61
C ASN A 301 -5.05 0.80 0.34
N GLY A 302 -4.59 -0.42 0.09
CA GLY A 302 -4.76 -1.51 1.04
C GLY A 302 -3.86 -1.31 2.25
N SER A 303 -4.35 -0.65 3.31
CA SER A 303 -3.56 -0.35 4.52
C SER A 303 -4.22 -0.84 5.79
N ASP A 304 -3.42 -1.13 6.82
CA ASP A 304 -3.92 -1.40 8.17
C ASP A 304 -4.69 -0.22 8.75
N ASN A 305 -4.25 1.00 8.45
CA ASN A 305 -4.93 2.24 8.83
C ASN A 305 -6.33 2.34 8.19
N LEU A 306 -6.45 1.99 6.91
CA LEU A 306 -7.73 1.97 6.21
C LEU A 306 -8.61 0.82 6.72
N LEU A 307 -8.03 -0.37 6.94
CA LEU A 307 -8.72 -1.51 7.52
C LEU A 307 -9.34 -1.13 8.87
N LEU A 308 -8.52 -0.58 9.77
CA LEU A 308 -8.96 -0.15 11.09
C LEU A 308 -10.12 0.84 10.97
N THR A 309 -9.89 1.95 10.28
CA THR A 309 -10.79 3.11 10.38
C THR A 309 -12.04 3.02 9.50
N GLN A 310 -12.02 2.26 8.40
CA GLN A 310 -13.18 2.12 7.51
C GLN A 310 -13.94 0.80 7.67
N PHE A 311 -13.34 -0.22 8.30
CA PHE A 311 -13.96 -1.55 8.37
C PHE A 311 -14.10 -2.04 9.82
N MET A 312 -13.00 -2.13 10.57
CA MET A 312 -13.04 -2.67 11.93
C MET A 312 -13.75 -1.73 12.90
N ASP A 313 -13.42 -0.44 12.90
CA ASP A 313 -14.03 0.56 13.78
C ASP A 313 -15.56 0.61 13.60
N PRO A 314 -16.12 0.75 12.38
CA PRO A 314 -17.57 0.70 12.17
C PRO A 314 -18.20 -0.62 12.60
N ALA A 315 -17.54 -1.76 12.36
CA ALA A 315 -18.04 -3.07 12.77
C ALA A 315 -18.15 -3.15 14.30
N LEU A 316 -17.13 -2.66 15.02
CA LEU A 316 -17.03 -2.64 16.48
C LEU A 316 -17.76 -1.46 17.14
N GLY A 317 -18.28 -0.50 16.37
CA GLY A 317 -18.93 0.71 16.91
C GLY A 317 -17.94 1.75 17.46
N CYS A 318 -16.68 1.63 17.11
CA CYS A 318 -15.60 2.53 17.49
C CYS A 318 -15.58 3.78 16.61
N LYS A 319 -14.90 4.82 17.09
CA LYS A 319 -14.74 6.09 16.38
C LYS A 319 -13.24 6.34 16.16
N PRO A 320 -12.80 6.50 14.91
CA PRO A 320 -11.41 6.81 14.63
C PRO A 320 -11.05 8.22 15.10
N PHE A 321 -9.77 8.45 15.37
CA PHE A 321 -9.25 9.80 15.53
C PHE A 321 -9.20 10.48 14.15
N THR A 322 -9.88 11.63 14.02
CA THR A 322 -10.00 12.33 12.74
C THR A 322 -9.63 13.80 12.86
N ALA A 323 -9.18 14.40 11.75
CA ALA A 323 -8.96 15.83 11.62
C ALA A 323 -9.55 16.36 10.29
N PRO A 324 -9.86 17.67 10.17
CA PRO A 324 -10.38 18.23 8.94
C PRO A 324 -9.44 17.99 7.75
N ASN A 325 -9.97 17.41 6.67
CA ASN A 325 -9.19 17.14 5.46
C ASN A 325 -9.38 18.26 4.42
N GLN A 326 -8.33 19.04 4.22
CA GLN A 326 -8.30 20.18 3.30
C GLN A 326 -8.43 19.78 1.82
N SER A 327 -8.14 18.51 1.48
CA SER A 327 -8.31 17.97 0.13
C SER A 327 -9.69 17.34 -0.12
N SER A 328 -10.51 17.17 0.93
CA SER A 328 -11.83 16.52 0.90
C SER A 328 -12.93 17.44 1.45
N ASP A 329 -12.97 18.69 1.00
CA ASP A 329 -13.99 19.69 1.35
C ASP A 329 -14.11 19.96 2.87
N GLY A 330 -13.04 19.76 3.64
CA GLY A 330 -13.02 19.92 5.09
C GLY A 330 -13.68 18.80 5.87
N ARG A 331 -14.18 17.75 5.20
CA ARG A 331 -14.70 16.54 5.87
C ARG A 331 -13.59 15.94 6.72
N ALA A 332 -13.89 15.64 7.98
CA ALA A 332 -12.92 14.99 8.86
C ALA A 332 -12.62 13.57 8.34
N THR A 333 -11.34 13.22 8.28
CA THR A 333 -10.86 11.88 7.93
C THR A 333 -9.83 11.42 8.96
N SER A 334 -9.69 10.11 9.12
CA SER A 334 -8.47 9.53 9.69
C SER A 334 -7.30 9.73 8.73
N ALA A 335 -6.12 9.36 9.19
CA ALA A 335 -4.86 9.38 8.47
C ALA A 335 -3.86 8.53 9.27
N LEU A 336 -2.83 7.98 8.62
CA LEU A 336 -1.79 7.19 9.26
C LEU A 336 -1.21 7.92 10.47
N ALA A 337 -0.89 9.20 10.30
CA ALA A 337 -0.33 10.01 11.38
C ALA A 337 -1.27 10.14 12.60
N LEU A 338 -2.59 10.17 12.40
CA LEU A 338 -3.56 10.27 13.49
C LEU A 338 -3.71 8.92 14.20
N ASP A 339 -3.75 7.85 13.44
CA ASP A 339 -3.86 6.50 13.99
C ASP A 339 -2.61 6.15 14.81
N GLU A 340 -1.41 6.50 14.33
CA GLU A 340 -0.16 6.30 15.07
C GLU A 340 -0.02 7.19 16.31
N LEU A 341 -0.59 8.40 16.29
CA LEU A 341 -0.70 9.22 17.51
C LEU A 341 -1.67 8.60 18.51
N SER A 342 -2.80 8.08 18.04
CA SER A 342 -3.78 7.38 18.89
C SER A 342 -3.20 6.11 19.50
N ALA A 343 -2.50 5.30 18.71
CA ALA A 343 -1.86 4.07 19.14
C ALA A 343 -0.77 4.36 20.18
N ALA A 344 0.13 5.31 19.92
CA ALA A 344 1.18 5.69 20.86
C ALA A 344 0.65 6.27 22.18
N ALA A 345 -0.49 6.97 22.14
CA ALA A 345 -1.06 7.58 23.35
C ALA A 345 -1.89 6.61 24.18
N ASN A 346 -2.55 5.64 23.54
CA ASN A 346 -3.63 4.90 24.18
C ASN A 346 -3.52 3.38 24.17
N GLN A 347 -2.76 2.77 23.24
CA GLN A 347 -2.63 1.31 23.20
C GLN A 347 -2.03 0.80 24.50
N GLN A 348 -2.61 -0.27 25.04
CA GLN A 348 -2.08 -0.98 26.21
C GLN A 348 -1.48 -2.32 25.76
N GLU A 349 -0.65 -2.92 26.62
CA GLU A 349 -0.09 -4.25 26.37
C GLU A 349 -1.20 -5.30 26.15
N PRO A 350 -1.03 -6.23 25.19
CA PRO A 350 0.15 -6.36 24.31
C PRO A 350 0.18 -5.31 23.18
N ILE A 351 1.36 -4.70 22.92
CA ILE A 351 1.55 -3.69 21.87
C ILE A 351 2.23 -4.31 20.64
N ALA A 352 1.54 -4.32 19.49
CA ALA A 352 2.08 -4.82 18.22
C ALA A 352 3.04 -3.79 17.59
N LEU A 353 4.32 -3.87 17.95
CA LEU A 353 5.39 -3.12 17.30
C LEU A 353 5.98 -3.93 16.14
N ILE A 354 6.40 -3.24 15.06
CA ILE A 354 7.01 -3.87 13.87
C ILE A 354 8.17 -4.80 14.26
N PRO A 355 8.07 -6.13 14.04
CA PRO A 355 9.11 -7.07 14.43
C PRO A 355 10.24 -7.09 13.40
N GLN A 356 11.40 -7.63 13.76
CA GLN A 356 12.57 -7.64 12.86
C GLN A 356 12.44 -8.58 11.64
N ASN A 357 11.48 -9.51 11.69
CA ASN A 357 11.16 -10.45 10.60
C ASN A 357 10.03 -9.95 9.68
N ASP A 358 9.56 -8.71 9.89
CA ASP A 358 8.64 -8.03 8.99
C ASP A 358 9.27 -7.90 7.58
N PRO A 359 8.63 -8.41 6.52
CA PRO A 359 9.10 -8.35 5.14
C PRO A 359 9.58 -6.98 4.66
N MET A 360 8.93 -5.89 5.09
CA MET A 360 9.29 -4.51 4.73
C MET A 360 10.57 -4.04 5.43
N THR A 361 10.98 -4.70 6.51
CA THR A 361 12.21 -4.41 7.26
C THR A 361 13.38 -5.35 6.95
N LEU A 362 13.19 -6.36 6.10
CA LEU A 362 14.27 -7.26 5.68
C LEU A 362 15.21 -6.61 4.65
N VAL A 363 16.48 -7.02 4.68
CA VAL A 363 17.49 -6.72 3.65
C VAL A 363 17.92 -8.06 3.05
N ASP A 364 17.61 -8.29 1.78
CA ASP A 364 17.90 -9.54 1.07
C ASP A 364 17.43 -10.79 1.85
N GLY A 365 16.23 -10.71 2.44
CA GLY A 365 15.62 -11.77 3.24
C GLY A 365 16.22 -11.96 4.65
N ARG A 366 17.09 -11.05 5.10
CA ARG A 366 17.70 -11.09 6.44
C ARG A 366 17.20 -9.94 7.32
N VAL A 367 17.08 -10.21 8.61
CA VAL A 367 16.68 -9.22 9.62
C VAL A 367 17.67 -8.04 9.65
N SER A 368 17.16 -6.83 9.86
CA SER A 368 17.98 -5.62 9.94
C SER A 368 17.45 -4.66 11.02
N VAL A 369 18.23 -4.49 12.08
CA VAL A 369 17.94 -3.53 13.16
C VAL A 369 17.84 -2.10 12.61
N GLU A 370 18.74 -1.74 11.69
CA GLU A 370 18.76 -0.39 11.09
C GLU A 370 17.48 -0.13 10.29
N LYS A 371 17.08 -1.06 9.42
CA LYS A 371 15.89 -0.90 8.58
C LYS A 371 14.61 -0.95 9.42
N THR A 372 14.55 -1.83 10.42
CA THR A 372 13.43 -1.90 11.37
C THR A 372 13.29 -0.58 12.14
N ASN A 373 14.38 -0.02 12.67
CA ASN A 373 14.35 1.26 13.38
C ASN A 373 14.00 2.43 12.47
N ALA A 374 14.47 2.43 11.23
CA ALA A 374 14.09 3.43 10.23
C ALA A 374 12.58 3.38 9.94
N TYR A 375 12.02 2.18 9.77
CA TYR A 375 10.59 1.99 9.58
C TYR A 375 9.79 2.46 10.81
N ARG A 376 10.11 1.93 12.00
CA ARG A 376 9.45 2.29 13.28
C ARG A 376 9.45 3.80 13.54
N THR A 377 10.57 4.46 13.25
CA THR A 377 10.70 5.92 13.35
C THR A 377 9.71 6.66 12.43
N GLY A 378 9.42 6.12 11.25
CA GLY A 378 8.43 6.63 10.30
C GLY A 378 6.98 6.54 10.75
N VAL A 379 6.69 5.65 11.72
CA VAL A 379 5.34 5.35 12.22
C VAL A 379 5.22 5.57 13.74
N ASN A 380 6.07 6.45 14.31
CA ASN A 380 6.02 6.82 15.73
C ASN A 380 6.17 5.65 16.72
N MET A 381 6.88 4.60 16.32
CA MET A 381 7.19 3.47 17.19
C MET A 381 8.57 3.62 17.82
N PRO A 382 8.75 3.15 19.05
CA PRO A 382 10.06 3.17 19.72
C PRO A 382 11.06 2.28 19.00
N ALA A 383 12.32 2.69 18.99
CA ALA A 383 13.41 1.88 18.44
C ALA A 383 13.55 0.56 19.22
N LEU A 384 14.08 -0.45 18.55
CA LEU A 384 14.44 -1.74 19.16
C LEU A 384 15.33 -1.52 20.39
N GLY A 385 15.02 -2.22 21.48
CA GLY A 385 15.69 -2.12 22.77
C GLY A 385 15.14 -1.06 23.73
N ALA A 386 14.33 -0.10 23.26
CA ALA A 386 13.67 0.86 24.16
C ALA A 386 12.45 0.25 24.87
N ASP A 387 11.57 -0.41 24.10
CA ASP A 387 10.30 -0.99 24.58
C ASP A 387 10.09 -2.44 24.08
N GLY A 388 11.16 -3.11 23.67
CA GLY A 388 11.12 -4.49 23.15
C GLY A 388 12.24 -4.77 22.13
N ASP A 389 12.67 -6.02 22.04
CA ASP A 389 13.75 -6.46 21.14
C ASP A 389 13.29 -6.73 19.70
N GLY A 390 11.98 -6.69 19.43
CA GLY A 390 11.40 -6.97 18.11
C GLY A 390 11.55 -8.43 17.70
N ASP A 391 11.62 -9.36 18.66
CA ASP A 391 11.69 -10.79 18.42
C ASP A 391 10.45 -11.32 17.68
N GLY A 392 10.67 -11.85 16.48
CA GLY A 392 9.61 -12.38 15.63
C GLY A 392 8.88 -13.58 16.25
N ALA A 393 9.58 -14.43 17.01
CA ALA A 393 8.94 -15.56 17.68
C ALA A 393 7.95 -15.08 18.76
N SER A 394 8.34 -14.09 19.56
CA SER A 394 7.47 -13.46 20.54
C SER A 394 6.29 -12.76 19.89
N TYR A 395 6.52 -12.04 18.78
CA TYR A 395 5.44 -11.44 17.99
C TYR A 395 4.42 -12.49 17.51
N CYS A 396 4.88 -13.58 16.89
CA CYS A 396 4.02 -14.69 16.44
C CYS A 396 3.27 -15.36 17.61
N ARG A 397 3.93 -15.57 18.76
CA ARG A 397 3.29 -16.15 19.95
C ARG A 397 2.16 -15.27 20.45
N THR A 398 2.37 -13.95 20.51
CA THR A 398 1.32 -13.02 20.95
C THR A 398 0.19 -12.95 19.94
N LEU A 399 0.49 -12.77 18.65
CA LEU A 399 -0.52 -12.66 17.60
C LEU A 399 -1.48 -13.87 17.57
N PHE A 400 -0.96 -15.10 17.67
CA PHE A 400 -1.78 -16.32 17.56
C PHE A 400 -2.18 -16.95 18.91
N GLY A 401 -1.44 -16.67 19.98
CA GLY A 401 -1.61 -17.30 21.29
C GLY A 401 -2.34 -16.44 22.32
N ASP A 402 -2.32 -15.11 22.21
CA ASP A 402 -2.92 -14.21 23.18
C ASP A 402 -4.42 -13.96 22.89
N PRO A 403 -5.30 -13.89 23.91
CA PRO A 403 -6.70 -13.52 23.73
C PRO A 403 -6.93 -12.13 23.10
N ALA A 404 -6.01 -11.18 23.29
CA ALA A 404 -6.01 -9.87 22.64
C ALA A 404 -5.41 -9.90 21.23
N GLY A 405 -4.86 -11.04 20.80
CA GLY A 405 -4.41 -11.28 19.43
C GLY A 405 -5.55 -11.63 18.48
N ILE A 406 -5.25 -12.44 17.45
CA ILE A 406 -6.22 -12.82 16.43
C ILE A 406 -7.42 -13.57 17.01
N GLN A 407 -7.28 -14.18 18.19
CA GLN A 407 -8.37 -14.83 18.92
C GLN A 407 -9.58 -13.91 19.13
N ARG A 408 -9.36 -12.59 19.30
CA ARG A 408 -10.45 -11.59 19.39
C ARG A 408 -11.33 -11.63 18.14
N VAL A 409 -10.73 -11.65 16.95
CA VAL A 409 -11.46 -11.70 15.67
C VAL A 409 -12.32 -12.97 15.57
N PHE A 410 -11.79 -14.11 15.99
CA PHE A 410 -12.52 -15.39 15.96
C PHE A 410 -13.63 -15.46 17.01
N LYS A 411 -13.42 -14.90 18.20
CA LYS A 411 -14.44 -14.80 19.25
C LYS A 411 -15.62 -13.95 18.79
N ASP A 412 -15.34 -12.85 18.11
CA ASP A 412 -16.34 -11.88 17.64
C ASP A 412 -16.75 -12.10 16.17
N LYS A 413 -16.60 -13.32 15.66
CA LYS A 413 -16.93 -13.72 14.28
C LYS A 413 -18.23 -13.12 13.77
N ALA A 414 -19.32 -13.22 14.54
CA ALA A 414 -20.63 -12.72 14.13
C ALA A 414 -20.67 -11.19 13.89
N ILE A 415 -19.87 -10.41 14.63
CA ILE A 415 -19.76 -8.95 14.44
C ILE A 415 -19.09 -8.67 13.09
N PHE A 416 -18.00 -9.38 12.79
CA PHE A 416 -17.20 -9.17 11.58
C PHE A 416 -17.85 -9.80 10.32
N GLU A 417 -18.60 -10.89 10.44
CA GLU A 417 -19.36 -11.47 9.32
C GLU A 417 -20.48 -10.55 8.82
N ALA A 418 -21.04 -9.71 9.71
CA ALA A 418 -22.05 -8.73 9.38
C ALA A 418 -21.49 -7.49 8.65
N ALA A 419 -20.16 -7.33 8.63
CA ALA A 419 -19.48 -6.19 8.02
C ALA A 419 -18.95 -6.51 6.61
N PRO A 420 -18.90 -5.51 5.70
CA PRO A 420 -18.38 -5.69 4.35
C PRO A 420 -16.88 -6.00 4.37
N SER A 421 -16.44 -6.83 3.41
CA SER A 421 -15.00 -7.06 3.19
C SER A 421 -14.30 -5.83 2.59
N PRO A 422 -13.08 -5.50 3.02
CA PRO A 422 -12.18 -4.58 2.33
C PRO A 422 -11.86 -5.01 0.90
N ASP A 423 -11.66 -6.32 0.70
CA ASP A 423 -11.46 -6.93 -0.60
C ASP A 423 -12.47 -8.06 -0.87
N PRO A 424 -13.57 -7.76 -1.57
CA PRO A 424 -14.55 -8.76 -2.02
C PRO A 424 -14.01 -9.82 -2.98
N GLY A 425 -12.82 -9.59 -3.57
CA GLY A 425 -12.09 -10.56 -4.39
C GLY A 425 -11.37 -11.63 -3.59
N THR A 426 -11.09 -11.37 -2.32
CA THR A 426 -10.49 -12.33 -1.37
C THR A 426 -11.56 -13.01 -0.52
N ALA A 427 -12.48 -12.23 0.05
CA ALA A 427 -13.50 -12.73 0.98
C ALA A 427 -14.80 -11.91 0.89
N PRO A 428 -15.98 -12.49 1.14
CA PRO A 428 -17.26 -11.79 1.00
C PRO A 428 -17.60 -10.87 2.19
N ASN A 429 -16.98 -11.09 3.35
CA ASN A 429 -17.21 -10.33 4.59
C ASN A 429 -15.88 -10.06 5.34
N LEU A 430 -15.93 -9.16 6.33
CA LEU A 430 -14.74 -8.73 7.07
C LEU A 430 -14.12 -9.86 7.90
N PHE A 431 -14.92 -10.75 8.50
CA PHE A 431 -14.39 -11.89 9.26
C PHE A 431 -13.48 -12.78 8.39
N ALA A 432 -14.01 -13.25 7.26
CA ALA A 432 -13.27 -14.13 6.37
C ALA A 432 -12.04 -13.44 5.76
N PHE A 433 -12.10 -12.11 5.55
CA PHE A 433 -10.95 -11.32 5.14
C PHE A 433 -9.85 -11.28 6.20
N LEU A 434 -10.20 -10.93 7.45
CA LEU A 434 -9.25 -10.89 8.57
C LEU A 434 -8.64 -12.26 8.84
N ALA A 435 -9.42 -13.34 8.75
CA ALA A 435 -8.91 -14.69 8.89
C ALA A 435 -7.96 -15.09 7.75
N ALA A 436 -8.27 -14.71 6.51
CA ALA A 436 -7.38 -14.92 5.37
C ALA A 436 -6.05 -14.18 5.56
N ARG A 437 -6.09 -12.92 6.02
CA ARG A 437 -4.88 -12.16 6.36
C ARG A 437 -4.07 -12.86 7.44
N ALA A 438 -4.69 -13.22 8.57
CA ALA A 438 -3.98 -13.91 9.65
C ALA A 438 -3.33 -15.23 9.20
N ASN A 439 -3.98 -15.99 8.32
CA ASN A 439 -3.39 -17.19 7.72
C ASN A 439 -2.14 -16.88 6.88
N GLY A 440 -2.18 -15.81 6.07
CA GLY A 440 -1.05 -15.30 5.29
C GLY A 440 0.09 -14.81 6.19
N THR A 441 -0.22 -13.95 7.16
CA THR A 441 0.75 -13.42 8.15
C THR A 441 1.54 -14.50 8.86
N PHE A 442 0.92 -15.63 9.22
CA PHE A 442 1.63 -16.76 9.83
C PHE A 442 2.77 -17.26 8.94
N SER A 443 2.54 -17.28 7.62
CA SER A 443 3.52 -17.73 6.62
C SER A 443 4.54 -16.65 6.34
N ASP A 444 4.10 -15.40 6.15
CA ASP A 444 4.96 -14.26 5.77
C ASP A 444 5.96 -13.90 6.87
N LEU A 445 5.55 -13.98 8.14
CA LEU A 445 6.45 -13.82 9.28
C LEU A 445 7.28 -15.08 9.59
N GLY A 446 7.05 -16.19 8.90
CA GLY A 446 7.75 -17.46 9.16
C GLY A 446 7.43 -18.07 10.53
N CYS A 447 6.24 -17.80 11.08
CA CYS A 447 5.86 -18.22 12.43
C CYS A 447 5.97 -19.73 12.64
N GLY A 448 5.69 -20.54 11.62
CA GLY A 448 5.80 -21.99 11.72
C GLY A 448 7.22 -22.47 12.00
N THR A 449 8.21 -21.88 11.33
CA THR A 449 9.63 -22.17 11.56
C THR A 449 10.11 -21.59 12.89
N LEU A 450 9.69 -20.37 13.22
CA LEU A 450 10.10 -19.69 14.46
C LEU A 450 9.61 -20.40 15.73
N LEU A 451 8.43 -21.01 15.65
CA LEU A 451 7.76 -21.61 16.81
C LEU A 451 7.73 -23.14 16.79
N ASP A 452 8.14 -23.76 15.68
CA ASP A 452 8.02 -25.22 15.44
C ASP A 452 6.56 -25.71 15.56
N VAL A 453 5.63 -24.98 14.93
CA VAL A 453 4.19 -25.28 14.97
C VAL A 453 3.54 -25.15 13.58
N SER A 454 2.41 -25.82 13.39
CA SER A 454 1.57 -25.62 12.20
C SER A 454 0.77 -24.32 12.29
N ASN A 455 0.35 -23.80 11.13
CA ASN A 455 -0.55 -22.65 11.08
C ASN A 455 -1.87 -22.97 11.81
N PRO A 456 -2.24 -22.22 12.87
CA PRO A 456 -3.44 -22.51 13.65
C PRO A 456 -4.74 -22.07 12.95
N VAL A 457 -4.65 -21.32 11.84
CA VAL A 457 -5.80 -20.84 11.08
C VAL A 457 -6.05 -21.75 9.88
N THR A 458 -7.22 -22.37 9.81
CA THR A 458 -7.68 -23.15 8.64
C THR A 458 -8.77 -22.40 7.91
N LEU A 459 -8.55 -22.10 6.63
CA LEU A 459 -9.49 -21.39 5.78
C LEU A 459 -10.46 -22.35 5.10
N THR A 460 -11.72 -21.93 4.98
CA THR A 460 -12.73 -22.55 4.12
C THR A 460 -13.00 -21.64 2.95
N ALA A 461 -12.77 -22.12 1.73
CA ALA A 461 -13.04 -21.38 0.51
C ALA A 461 -14.21 -21.99 -0.28
N ASN A 462 -14.94 -21.14 -1.01
CA ASN A 462 -15.97 -21.61 -1.93
C ASN A 462 -15.38 -22.04 -3.28
N ARG A 463 -16.22 -22.55 -4.19
CA ARG A 463 -15.82 -22.99 -5.54
C ARG A 463 -15.18 -21.92 -6.43
N ASP A 464 -15.38 -20.64 -6.10
CA ASP A 464 -14.81 -19.51 -6.81
C ASP A 464 -13.48 -19.04 -6.18
N GLY A 465 -13.00 -19.74 -5.14
CA GLY A 465 -11.73 -19.47 -4.45
C GLY A 465 -11.82 -18.42 -3.33
N LEU A 466 -12.99 -17.85 -3.07
CA LEU A 466 -13.17 -16.85 -2.02
C LEU A 466 -13.18 -17.53 -0.65
N VAL A 467 -12.43 -17.01 0.30
CA VAL A 467 -12.47 -17.44 1.69
C VAL A 467 -13.84 -17.05 2.25
N THR A 468 -14.62 -18.02 2.71
CA THR A 468 -15.97 -17.82 3.24
C THR A 468 -16.07 -18.02 4.74
N ASP A 469 -15.15 -18.79 5.31
CA ASP A 469 -15.10 -19.08 6.75
C ASP A 469 -13.67 -19.47 7.14
N ALA A 470 -13.38 -19.52 8.44
CA ALA A 470 -12.14 -20.04 8.99
C ALA A 470 -12.34 -20.59 10.41
N VAL A 471 -11.45 -21.50 10.81
CA VAL A 471 -11.35 -22.01 12.18
C VAL A 471 -9.96 -21.70 12.71
N LEU A 472 -9.89 -21.22 13.96
CA LEU A 472 -8.67 -21.07 14.72
C LEU A 472 -8.60 -22.19 15.77
N VAL A 473 -7.49 -22.93 15.80
CA VAL A 473 -7.15 -23.86 16.89
C VAL A 473 -6.10 -23.24 17.81
N PRO A 474 -5.96 -23.70 19.06
CA PRO A 474 -4.88 -23.25 19.92
C PRO A 474 -3.51 -23.44 19.27
N LEU A 475 -2.62 -22.46 19.43
CA LEU A 475 -1.26 -22.50 18.92
C LEU A 475 -0.54 -23.77 19.40
N GLY A 476 0.14 -24.47 18.49
CA GLY A 476 0.78 -25.77 18.76
C GLY A 476 -0.13 -26.98 18.59
N GLN A 477 -1.44 -26.79 18.36
CA GLN A 477 -2.32 -27.86 17.91
C GLN A 477 -2.35 -27.93 16.40
N THR A 478 -2.40 -29.14 15.85
CA THR A 478 -2.65 -29.34 14.42
C THR A 478 -4.14 -29.14 14.15
N PRO A 479 -4.53 -28.22 13.25
CA PRO A 479 -5.92 -28.10 12.86
C PRO A 479 -6.43 -29.44 12.28
N PRO A 480 -7.70 -29.80 12.49
CA PRO A 480 -8.27 -30.97 11.85
C PRO A 480 -8.09 -30.84 10.33
N SER A 481 -7.46 -31.84 9.71
CA SER A 481 -7.32 -31.90 8.26
C SER A 481 -8.72 -31.78 7.65
N ALA A 482 -8.91 -30.83 6.72
CA ALA A 482 -10.17 -30.70 6.00
C ALA A 482 -10.52 -32.09 5.44
N GLY A 483 -11.58 -32.70 5.96
CA GLY A 483 -12.05 -34.00 5.49
C GLY A 483 -12.28 -33.95 3.97
N PRO A 484 -12.19 -35.09 3.27
CA PRO A 484 -12.23 -35.11 1.81
C PRO A 484 -13.54 -34.47 1.34
N THR A 485 -13.45 -33.28 0.78
CA THR A 485 -14.45 -32.79 -0.15
C THR A 485 -14.16 -33.50 -1.46
N ASP A 486 -15.11 -34.31 -1.92
CA ASP A 486 -15.03 -35.01 -3.21
C ASP A 486 -14.65 -34.03 -4.32
N SER A 487 -13.39 -34.06 -4.75
CA SER A 487 -12.93 -33.83 -6.13
C SER A 487 -11.42 -34.02 -6.23
N THR A 488 -11.06 -34.96 -7.10
CA THR A 488 -9.74 -35.49 -7.45
C THR A 488 -8.71 -34.49 -8.00
N SER A 489 -7.48 -34.56 -7.44
CA SER A 489 -6.13 -34.45 -8.06
C SER A 489 -5.50 -33.05 -8.31
N PRO A 490 -4.15 -32.92 -8.49
CA PRO A 490 -3.03 -33.28 -7.61
C PRO A 490 -2.08 -32.08 -7.30
N SER A 491 -1.09 -32.37 -6.45
CA SER A 491 0.08 -31.57 -6.04
C SER A 491 0.84 -30.80 -7.14
N ALA A 492 1.22 -29.55 -6.85
CA ALA A 492 2.50 -28.95 -7.26
C ALA A 492 2.78 -27.64 -6.49
N SER A 493 3.76 -27.68 -5.58
CA SER A 493 4.46 -26.52 -5.03
C SER A 493 5.28 -25.80 -6.12
N PRO A 494 5.48 -24.48 -6.04
CA PRO A 494 6.65 -23.83 -6.61
C PRO A 494 7.74 -23.71 -5.55
N THR A 495 8.85 -24.40 -5.76
CA THR A 495 10.12 -24.14 -5.07
C THR A 495 10.73 -22.83 -5.62
N PRO A 496 11.27 -21.92 -4.79
CA PRO A 496 12.05 -20.80 -5.31
C PRO A 496 13.40 -21.30 -5.83
N SER A 497 13.64 -21.11 -7.13
CA SER A 497 14.93 -21.39 -7.77
C SER A 497 15.91 -20.27 -7.45
N ALA A 498 16.99 -20.61 -6.75
CA ALA A 498 18.18 -19.78 -6.65
C ALA A 498 18.79 -19.61 -8.04
N GLY A 499 18.91 -18.36 -8.50
CA GLY A 499 19.68 -17.99 -9.67
C GLY A 499 21.03 -17.44 -9.23
N ALA A 500 22.05 -18.31 -9.21
CA ALA A 500 23.44 -17.88 -9.20
C ALA A 500 23.75 -17.18 -10.53
N SER A 501 24.47 -16.05 -10.48
CA SER A 501 25.14 -15.47 -11.64
C SER A 501 26.59 -15.23 -11.27
N ASP A 502 27.45 -16.07 -11.83
CA ASP A 502 28.90 -15.89 -11.88
C ASP A 502 29.25 -14.54 -12.50
N THR A 503 30.16 -13.81 -11.85
CA THR A 503 30.92 -12.73 -12.51
C THR A 503 32.41 -13.01 -12.34
N PRO A 504 33.25 -12.85 -13.38
CA PRO A 504 34.66 -13.19 -13.29
C PRO A 504 35.46 -12.17 -12.48
N ALA A 505 36.41 -12.67 -11.70
CA ALA A 505 37.39 -11.91 -10.96
C ALA A 505 38.28 -11.04 -11.87
N VAL A 506 38.51 -9.79 -11.46
CA VAL A 506 39.69 -9.01 -11.87
C VAL A 506 40.33 -8.44 -10.61
N SER A 507 41.62 -8.74 -10.47
CA SER A 507 42.47 -8.58 -9.31
C SER A 507 42.58 -7.15 -8.78
N ALA A 508 42.53 -7.02 -7.46
CA ALA A 508 43.05 -5.88 -6.73
C ALA A 508 44.59 -5.95 -6.68
N THR A 509 45.25 -4.81 -6.91
CA THR A 509 46.65 -4.60 -6.54
C THR A 509 46.73 -3.56 -5.43
N SER A 510 47.41 -3.97 -4.37
CA SER A 510 47.62 -3.34 -3.08
C SER A 510 48.35 -1.99 -3.11
N ALA A 511 48.05 -1.13 -2.14
CA ALA A 511 49.05 -0.30 -1.47
C ALA A 511 48.56 0.16 -0.07
N THR A 512 49.12 -0.43 0.98
CA THR A 512 49.26 0.15 2.34
C THR A 512 50.47 1.12 2.32
N PRO A 513 50.59 2.15 3.19
CA PRO A 513 50.95 1.99 4.62
C PRO A 513 50.20 2.97 5.58
N THR A 514 49.79 2.58 6.79
CA THR A 514 50.55 2.47 8.08
C THR A 514 50.72 3.80 8.84
N THR A 515 49.92 3.92 9.92
CA THR A 515 50.13 4.54 11.26
C THR A 515 51.01 5.79 11.43
N GLN A 516 50.49 6.79 12.18
CA GLN A 516 51.02 7.11 13.52
C GLN A 516 50.13 8.09 14.30
N ALA A 517 50.01 7.83 15.59
CA ALA A 517 49.35 8.65 16.60
C ALA A 517 50.24 9.81 17.07
N SER A 518 49.64 10.89 17.59
CA SER A 518 50.05 11.51 18.86
C SER A 518 49.06 12.58 19.33
N ALA A 519 48.76 12.52 20.61
CA ALA A 519 48.07 13.53 21.39
C ALA A 519 48.97 14.74 21.69
N ALA A 520 48.38 15.92 21.91
CA ALA A 520 48.78 16.88 22.97
C ALA A 520 47.99 18.21 22.91
N SER A 521 47.34 18.50 24.03
CA SER A 521 47.42 19.77 24.78
C SER A 521 46.84 21.07 24.20
N SER A 522 45.73 21.47 24.82
CA SER A 522 45.17 22.82 24.89
C SER A 522 46.01 23.78 25.75
N SER A 523 46.22 25.02 25.28
CA SER A 523 46.51 26.17 26.15
C SER A 523 45.93 27.48 25.57
N MET A 524 45.57 28.36 26.51
CA MET A 524 44.85 29.63 26.36
C MET A 524 45.60 30.72 25.56
N ALA A 525 44.86 31.61 24.90
CA ALA A 525 45.12 33.06 24.91
C ALA A 525 43.92 33.89 24.41
N LYS A 526 43.58 34.95 25.16
CA LYS A 526 42.67 36.06 24.79
C LYS A 526 43.49 37.13 24.03
N PRO A 527 42.88 38.06 23.24
CA PRO A 527 42.54 39.36 23.84
C PRO A 527 41.28 40.08 23.30
N SER A 528 40.64 40.77 24.25
CA SER A 528 39.92 42.07 24.35
C SER A 528 39.69 43.06 23.16
N PRO A 529 38.81 44.09 23.37
CA PRO A 529 37.82 44.57 22.41
C PRO A 529 38.05 46.02 21.90
N ARG A 530 37.19 46.46 20.95
CA ARG A 530 37.08 47.85 20.50
C ARG A 530 35.80 48.50 21.03
N THR A 531 35.97 49.63 21.72
CA THR A 531 34.93 50.48 22.34
C THR A 531 34.46 51.62 21.43
N GLN A 532 33.37 52.26 21.90
CA GLN A 532 32.74 53.56 21.54
C GLN A 532 31.53 53.45 20.61
N ARG A 533 30.36 54.06 20.90
CA ARG A 533 29.99 55.17 21.79
C ARG A 533 28.47 55.13 22.08
N HIS A 534 28.05 55.54 23.27
CA HIS A 534 26.66 55.91 23.57
C HIS A 534 26.44 57.42 23.37
N SER A 535 25.22 57.80 22.99
CA SER A 535 24.60 59.07 23.36
C SER A 535 23.23 58.80 23.95
N ASN A 536 23.01 59.40 25.12
CA ASN A 536 21.85 59.44 26.02
C ASN A 536 21.48 58.18 26.80
#